data_AF-A0A3N7FI64-F1
#
_entry.id   AF-A0A3N7FI64-F1
#
_cell.length_a   1.000
_cell.length_b   1.000
_cell.length_c   1.000
_cell.angle_alpha   90.00
_cell.angle_beta   90.00
_cell.angle_gamma   90.00
#
_symmetry.space_group_name_H-M   'P 1'
#
loop_
_entity.id
_entity.type
_entity.pdbx_description
1 polymer ?
#
loop_
_entity_poly.entity_id
_entity_poly.type
_entity_poly.pdbx_seq_one_letter_code
_entity_poly.pdbx_strand_id
1 'polypeptide(L)' 'MIKITARNGRSVLAKVVDECDSKNGCDSEHAGLPPCRNNIVDGSDAVWEALQLNKDLGVVDVTWSLA' A
#
# COMPACT_ATOMS: atom_id res chain seq x y z
N MET A 1 -10.27 -1.66 11.07
CA MET A 1 -8.86 -1.55 10.64
C MET A 1 -8.66 -2.54 9.50
N ILE A 2 -7.47 -2.63 8.91
CA ILE A 2 -7.10 -3.78 8.07
C ILE A 2 -5.89 -4.50 8.69
N LYS A 3 -5.86 -5.82 8.57
CA LYS A 3 -4.67 -6.62 8.86
C LYS A 3 -3.97 -6.91 7.54
N ILE A 4 -2.71 -6.48 7.43
CA ILE A 4 -1.84 -6.75 6.28
C ILE A 4 -0.89 -7.88 6.69
N THR A 5 -0.73 -8.88 5.84
CA THR A 5 0.17 -10.02 6.06
C THR A 5 1.13 -10.16 4.86
N ALA A 6 2.43 -10.15 5.16
CA ALA A 6 3.49 -10.30 4.18
C ALA A 6 3.92 -11.77 4.01
N ARG A 7 4.63 -12.09 2.92
CA ARG A 7 5.14 -13.44 2.64
C ARG A 7 6.09 -14.00 3.71
N ASN A 8 6.74 -13.13 4.49
CA ASN A 8 7.58 -13.52 5.62
C ASN A 8 6.77 -13.93 6.88
N GLY A 9 5.44 -13.96 6.80
CA GLY A 9 4.53 -14.34 7.89
C GLY A 9 4.21 -13.22 8.88
N ARG A 10 4.88 -12.06 8.79
CA ARG A 10 4.60 -10.91 9.65
C ARG A 10 3.28 -10.26 9.28
N SER A 11 2.62 -9.70 10.28
CA SER A 11 1.37 -8.96 10.10
C SER A 11 1.36 -7.66 10.91
N VAL A 12 0.65 -6.66 10.40
CA VAL A 12 0.43 -5.38 11.08
C VAL A 12 -1.03 -4.94 10.92
N LEU A 13 -1.57 -4.24 11.93
CA LEU A 13 -2.86 -3.56 11.82
C LEU A 13 -2.64 -2.12 11.34
N ALA A 14 -3.35 -1.71 10.30
CA ALA A 14 -3.29 -0.37 9.74
C ALA A 14 -4.70 0.24 9.61
N LYS A 15 -4.79 1.57 9.72
CA LYS A 15 -6.02 2.32 9.48
C LYS A 15 -6.06 2.77 8.03
N VAL A 16 -7.19 2.59 7.35
CA VAL A 16 -7.44 3.19 6.03
C VAL A 16 -7.72 4.68 6.24
N VAL A 17 -6.96 5.55 5.55
CA VAL A 17 -7.04 7.01 5.72
C VAL A 17 -7.15 7.77 4.41
N ASP A 18 -6.95 7.13 3.26
CA ASP A 18 -6.91 7.78 1.95
C ASP A 18 -7.26 6.80 0.81
N GLU A 19 -7.38 7.32 -0.41
CA GLU A 19 -7.58 6.58 -1.66
C GLU A 19 -6.30 6.59 -2.52
N CYS A 20 -5.93 5.43 -3.06
CA CYS A 20 -5.00 5.34 -4.19
C CYS A 20 -5.83 5.34 -5.48
N ASP A 21 -6.00 6.52 -6.09
CA ASP A 21 -6.95 6.73 -7.20
C ASP A 21 -6.56 5.92 -8.44
N SER A 22 -7.42 4.98 -8.85
CA SER A 22 -7.22 4.12 -10.02
C SER A 22 -7.96 4.57 -11.28
N LYS A 23 -8.62 5.73 -11.22
CA LYS A 23 -9.38 6.32 -12.33
C LYS A 23 -8.65 7.49 -12.97
N ASN A 24 -8.06 8.38 -12.16
CA ASN A 24 -7.44 9.61 -12.63
C ASN A 24 -5.90 9.56 -12.52
N GLY A 25 -5.22 10.38 -13.33
CA GLY A 25 -3.76 10.42 -13.42
C GLY A 25 -3.26 10.91 -14.78
N CYS A 26 -1.94 10.93 -14.96
CA CYS A 26 -1.26 11.43 -16.15
C CYS A 26 -1.54 12.92 -16.47
N ASP A 27 -1.90 13.71 -15.46
CA ASP A 27 -2.20 15.13 -15.56
C ASP A 27 -1.41 15.96 -14.53
N SER A 28 -1.57 17.28 -14.55
CA SER A 28 -0.83 18.17 -13.65
C SER A 28 -1.28 18.10 -12.19
N GLU A 29 -2.55 17.77 -11.92
CA GLU A 29 -3.06 17.66 -10.56
C GLU A 29 -2.44 16.45 -9.85
N HIS A 30 -2.14 15.40 -10.61
CA HIS A 30 -1.49 14.18 -10.13
C HIS A 30 0.04 14.17 -10.38
N ALA A 31 0.65 15.34 -10.63
CA ALA A 31 2.08 15.50 -10.90
C ALA A 31 2.62 14.60 -12.05
N GLY A 32 1.77 14.28 -13.01
CA GLY A 32 2.08 13.40 -14.14
C GLY A 32 2.18 11.91 -13.80
N LEU A 33 1.89 11.51 -12.55
CA LEU A 33 1.91 10.11 -12.15
C LEU A 33 0.72 9.35 -12.76
N PRO A 34 0.90 8.07 -13.14
CA PRO A 34 -0.19 7.28 -13.69
C PRO A 34 -1.25 6.96 -12.62
N PRO A 35 -2.48 6.61 -13.02
CA PRO A 35 -3.47 6.07 -12.10
C PRO A 35 -2.93 4.86 -11.34
N CYS A 36 -3.36 4.72 -10.09
CA CYS A 36 -3.05 3.59 -9.24
C CYS A 36 -3.58 2.27 -9.83
N ARG A 37 -2.91 1.15 -9.54
CA ARG A 37 -3.44 -0.18 -9.90
C ARG A 37 -4.62 -0.53 -8.98
N ASN A 38 -5.54 -1.35 -9.48
CA ASN A 38 -6.79 -1.68 -8.80
C ASN A 38 -6.66 -2.62 -7.58
N ASN A 39 -5.45 -3.10 -7.27
CA ASN A 39 -5.18 -4.08 -6.22
C ASN A 39 -4.05 -3.63 -5.26
N ILE A 40 -3.92 -2.33 -5.03
CA ILE A 40 -2.86 -1.73 -4.20
C ILE A 40 -3.35 -1.46 -2.78
N VAL A 41 -2.49 -1.78 -1.81
CA VAL A 41 -2.52 -1.19 -0.46
C VAL A 41 -1.29 -0.29 -0.38
N ASP A 42 -1.51 1.02 -0.45
CA ASP A 42 -0.41 1.98 -0.37
C ASP A 42 -0.10 2.30 1.09
N GLY A 43 1.09 1.88 1.54
CA GLY A 43 1.43 1.78 2.96
C GLY A 43 2.47 2.81 3.37
N SER A 44 2.26 3.45 4.53
CA SER A 44 3.26 4.35 5.12
C SER A 44 4.54 3.59 5.54
N ASP A 45 5.63 4.33 5.73
CA ASP A 45 6.91 3.78 6.20
C ASP A 45 6.77 2.87 7.43
N ALA A 46 5.90 3.24 8.38
CA ALA A 46 5.64 2.45 9.58
C ALA A 46 5.03 1.06 9.29
N VAL A 47 4.23 0.93 8.22
CA VAL A 47 3.68 -0.37 7.79
C VAL A 47 4.81 -1.26 7.26
N TRP A 48 5.70 -0.72 6.44
CA TRP A 48 6.87 -1.44 5.91
C TRP A 48 7.81 -1.89 7.03
N GLU A 49 8.11 -1.00 7.98
CA GLU A 49 8.96 -1.29 9.14
C GLU A 49 8.37 -2.38 10.04
N ALA A 50 7.07 -2.31 10.36
CA ALA A 50 6.40 -3.32 11.18
C ALA A 50 6.39 -4.71 10.52
N LEU A 51 6.26 -4.74 9.19
CA LEU A 51 6.35 -5.96 8.39
C LEU A 51 7.80 -6.43 8.17
N GLN A 52 8.80 -5.64 8.56
CA GLN A 52 10.22 -5.85 8.30
C GLN A 52 10.52 -6.08 6.81
N LEU A 53 9.99 -5.20 5.97
CA LEU A 53 10.21 -5.21 4.53
C LEU A 53 11.10 -4.04 4.12
N ASN A 54 11.93 -4.25 3.10
CA ASN A 54 12.70 -3.16 2.51
C ASN A 54 11.83 -2.38 1.51
N LYS A 55 11.50 -1.13 1.84
CA LYS A 55 10.70 -0.24 0.99
C LYS A 55 11.38 0.14 -0.33
N ASP A 56 12.71 0.02 -0.42
CA ASP A 56 13.46 0.28 -1.66
C ASP A 56 13.16 -0.76 -2.76
N LEU A 57 12.52 -1.89 -2.41
CA LEU A 57 11.97 -2.83 -3.40
C LEU A 57 10.80 -2.23 -4.19
N GLY A 58 10.18 -1.16 -3.69
CA GLY A 58 9.04 -0.47 -4.30
C GLY A 58 7.71 -1.20 -4.12
N VAL A 59 7.63 -2.49 -4.50
CA VAL A 59 6.39 -3.26 -4.43
C VAL A 59 6.64 -4.70 -3.96
N VAL A 60 5.74 -5.21 -3.13
CA VAL A 60 5.75 -6.59 -2.63
C VAL A 60 4.34 -7.17 -2.60
N ASP A 61 4.23 -8.48 -2.74
CA ASP A 61 2.95 -9.17 -2.58
C ASP A 61 2.57 -9.28 -1.10
N VAL A 62 1.32 -8.94 -0.80
CA VAL A 62 0.69 -9.09 0.52
C VAL A 62 -0.72 -9.63 0.39
N THR A 63 -1.27 -10.14 1.49
CA THR A 63 -2.71 -10.35 1.64
C THR A 63 -3.25 -9.42 2.71
N TRP A 64 -4.52 -9.04 2.63
CA TRP A 64 -5.17 -8.25 3.68
C TRP A 64 -6.60 -8.68 3.92
N SER A 65 -7.10 -8.39 5.12
CA SER A 65 -8.50 -8.55 5.50
C SER A 65 -8.93 -7.41 6.42
N LEU A 66 -10.26 -7.20 6.53
CA LEU A 66 -10.79 -6.37 7.60
C LEU A 66 -10.40 -6.98 8.96
N ALA A 67 -10.10 -6.10 9.92
CA ALA A 67 -9.70 -6.42 11.28
C ALA A 67 -10.43 -5.53 12.29
#